data_AF-A0A1Z4C235-F1
#
_entry.id   AF-A0A1Z4C235-F1
#
_cell.length_a   1.000
_cell.length_b   1.000
_cell.length_c   1.000
_cell.angle_alpha   90.00
_cell.angle_beta   90.00
_cell.angle_gamma   90.00
#
_symmetry.space_group_name_H-M   'P 1'
#
loop_
_entity.id
_entity.type
_entity.pdbx_description
1 polymer ?
#
loop_
_entity_poly.entity_id
_entity_poly.type
_entity_poly.pdbx_seq_one_letter_code
_entity_poly.pdbx_strand_id
1 'polypeptide(L)'
;MQAAKKIAVVGSSHVTWWELAIERRQIPQPLPAIVFIGRSAMPIWADYIQAKLAAIEDQVDEVFVFLGDLRFGNKILTDGEFIRTGATSGSFLYIDKDLISDANDKIMLGLTLSYLQQLSARLGPKLRILFWSSTFREYYNLETGRYGGRGNYRHPVWNLAELIAPFGSTAIDTTALTALPIDSYFLDGNGHCTSKGYAFIYRLLAGQQAVAAYQSVCADFASWSHLLFPSGAERYKVNITGASIAFKTLLKAVRTDYFKLPAQWAVNEVKTCKTVEDSYDVVVYLSGLHFQDEDQVQIHAKIAEEKANLQRLSSGGSLCVIFWDQWAREIVAQRPEYRQQFLPKHPDGRVRQIEQAFAPYEVKPLSLISFVDADGMVECGSSFEPTTKGFAALFHLIMAEDMVTAFARYHKMAGYCLNQAYDANA
;
A
#
# COMPACT_ATOMS: atom_id res chain seq x y z
N MET A 1 -13.93 -1.89 -33.27
CA MET A 1 -13.29 -1.84 -31.93
C MET A 1 -11.94 -1.16 -32.10
N GLN A 2 -11.68 -0.07 -31.37
CA GLN A 2 -10.35 0.54 -31.35
C GLN A 2 -9.38 -0.44 -30.69
N ALA A 3 -8.18 -0.64 -31.24
CA ALA A 3 -7.19 -1.51 -30.62
C ALA A 3 -6.87 -0.99 -29.21
N ALA A 4 -6.72 -1.89 -28.24
CA ALA A 4 -6.37 -1.51 -26.88
C ALA A 4 -4.98 -0.86 -26.87
N LYS A 5 -4.91 0.32 -26.24
CA LYS A 5 -3.67 1.09 -26.08
C LYS A 5 -2.63 0.26 -25.32
N LYS A 6 -1.42 0.16 -25.86
CA LYS A 6 -0.25 -0.49 -25.25
C LYS A 6 0.54 0.54 -24.44
N ILE A 7 0.76 0.28 -23.16
CA ILE A 7 1.45 1.23 -22.26
C ILE A 7 2.66 0.57 -21.61
N ALA A 8 3.80 1.24 -21.63
CA ALA A 8 4.94 0.91 -20.79
C ALA A 8 4.86 1.71 -19.48
N VAL A 9 4.78 1.04 -18.33
CA VAL A 9 4.84 1.70 -17.02
C VAL A 9 6.26 1.56 -16.49
N VAL A 10 6.97 2.68 -16.32
CA VAL A 10 8.41 2.72 -16.02
C VAL A 10 8.66 3.36 -14.67
N GLY A 11 9.50 2.77 -13.83
CA GLY A 11 9.80 3.34 -12.51
C GLY A 11 10.66 2.46 -11.61
N SER A 12 10.62 2.78 -10.32
CA SER A 12 11.40 2.12 -9.27
C SER A 12 10.58 1.01 -8.57
N SER A 13 10.68 0.90 -7.24
CA SER A 13 9.94 -0.08 -6.44
C SER A 13 8.42 0.02 -6.61
N HIS A 14 7.87 1.22 -6.80
CA HIS A 14 6.41 1.39 -6.95
C HIS A 14 5.85 0.64 -8.16
N VAL A 15 6.62 0.51 -9.24
CA VAL A 15 6.22 -0.25 -10.43
C VAL A 15 6.25 -1.75 -10.16
N THR A 16 7.31 -2.24 -9.52
CA THR A 16 7.39 -3.64 -9.08
C THR A 16 6.27 -4.00 -8.11
N TRP A 17 5.92 -3.09 -7.19
CA TRP A 17 4.81 -3.28 -6.26
C TRP A 17 3.45 -3.33 -6.95
N TRP A 18 3.27 -2.53 -8.00
CA TRP A 18 2.06 -2.56 -8.81
C TRP A 18 1.92 -3.90 -9.54
N GLU A 19 2.97 -4.36 -10.23
CA GLU A 19 3.00 -5.65 -10.90
C GLU A 19 2.67 -6.79 -9.92
N LEU A 20 3.34 -6.83 -8.78
CA LEU A 20 3.08 -7.82 -7.72
C LEU A 20 1.65 -7.73 -7.16
N ALA A 21 1.08 -6.53 -7.01
CA ALA A 21 -0.28 -6.36 -6.52
C ALA A 21 -1.30 -6.97 -7.50
N ILE A 22 -1.04 -6.93 -8.81
CA ILE A 22 -1.86 -7.59 -9.83
C ILE A 22 -1.66 -9.12 -9.76
N GLU A 23 -0.41 -9.59 -9.78
CA GLU A 23 -0.08 -11.02 -9.74
C GLU A 23 -0.68 -11.73 -8.53
N ARG A 24 -0.65 -11.05 -7.37
CA ARG A 24 -1.20 -11.53 -6.09
C ARG A 24 -2.69 -11.28 -5.94
N ARG A 25 -3.37 -10.78 -6.98
CA ARG A 25 -4.82 -10.50 -7.00
C ARG A 25 -5.27 -9.53 -5.90
N GLN A 26 -4.39 -8.59 -5.53
CA GLN A 26 -4.69 -7.48 -4.59
C GLN A 26 -5.44 -6.33 -5.27
N ILE A 27 -5.34 -6.25 -6.59
CA ILE A 27 -6.05 -5.33 -7.49
C ILE A 27 -6.20 -6.03 -8.85
N PRO A 28 -7.21 -5.68 -9.67
CA PRO A 28 -7.33 -6.19 -11.02
C PRO A 28 -6.31 -5.51 -11.95
N GLN A 29 -6.00 -6.18 -13.05
CA GLN A 29 -5.19 -5.59 -14.12
C GLN A 29 -5.95 -4.42 -14.77
N PRO A 30 -5.35 -3.21 -14.88
CA PRO A 30 -6.04 -1.99 -15.34
C PRO A 30 -6.42 -2.03 -16.81
N LEU A 31 -5.50 -2.53 -17.63
CA LEU A 31 -5.57 -2.53 -19.09
C LEU A 31 -4.96 -3.83 -19.60
N PRO A 32 -5.48 -4.37 -20.72
CA PRO A 32 -5.03 -5.66 -21.24
C PRO A 32 -3.57 -5.66 -21.74
N ALA A 33 -3.01 -4.49 -22.06
CA ALA A 33 -1.68 -4.38 -22.65
C ALA A 33 -0.79 -3.37 -21.89
N ILE A 34 -0.33 -3.78 -20.71
CA ILE A 34 0.67 -3.03 -19.94
C ILE A 34 1.96 -3.86 -19.87
N VAL A 35 3.09 -3.19 -20.07
CA VAL A 35 4.42 -3.72 -19.81
C VAL A 35 5.02 -2.96 -18.63
N PHE A 36 5.35 -3.68 -17.56
CA PHE A 36 6.02 -3.09 -16.40
C PHE A 36 7.54 -3.12 -16.59
N ILE A 37 8.19 -1.96 -16.39
CA ILE A 37 9.64 -1.81 -16.38
C ILE A 37 10.02 -1.17 -15.05
N GLY A 38 10.32 -2.01 -14.07
CA GLY A 38 10.80 -1.54 -12.78
C GLY A 38 11.67 -2.56 -12.08
N ARG A 39 12.41 -2.07 -11.08
CA ARG A 39 13.16 -2.89 -10.14
C ARG A 39 13.18 -2.19 -8.79
N SER A 40 13.20 -2.99 -7.72
CA SER A 40 13.17 -2.48 -6.35
C SER A 40 14.23 -1.40 -6.12
N ALA A 41 13.75 -0.21 -5.71
CA ALA A 41 14.54 0.95 -5.32
C ALA A 41 15.63 1.37 -6.34
N MET A 42 15.39 1.10 -7.63
CA MET A 42 16.28 1.47 -8.72
C MET A 42 16.01 2.92 -9.16
N PRO A 43 17.05 3.75 -9.38
CA PRO A 43 16.86 5.07 -9.97
C PRO A 43 16.35 4.97 -11.40
N ILE A 44 15.57 5.97 -11.81
CA ILE A 44 14.98 6.03 -13.15
C ILE A 44 16.03 6.10 -14.27
N TRP A 45 17.22 6.63 -13.95
CA TRP A 45 18.36 6.78 -14.86
C TRP A 45 19.24 5.52 -14.96
N ALA A 46 18.94 4.42 -14.27
CA ALA A 46 19.76 3.21 -14.31
C ALA A 46 19.80 2.54 -15.71
N ASP A 47 20.94 1.97 -16.09
CA ASP A 47 21.15 1.28 -17.38
C ASP A 47 20.08 0.22 -17.69
N TYR A 48 19.65 -0.52 -16.65
CA TYR A 48 18.58 -1.51 -16.79
C TYR A 48 17.28 -0.90 -17.32
N ILE A 49 16.85 0.24 -16.75
CA ILE A 49 15.63 0.94 -17.17
C ILE A 49 15.79 1.45 -18.60
N GLN A 50 16.94 2.07 -18.88
CA GLN A 50 17.25 2.60 -20.22
C GLN A 50 17.20 1.52 -21.29
N ALA A 51 17.91 0.40 -21.07
CA ALA A 51 17.98 -0.70 -22.02
C ALA A 51 16.62 -1.38 -22.24
N LYS A 52 15.85 -1.61 -21.17
CA LYS A 52 14.51 -2.19 -21.26
C LYS A 52 13.54 -1.29 -21.99
N LEU A 53 13.57 0.02 -21.73
CA LEU A 53 12.71 0.99 -22.39
C LEU A 53 13.05 1.10 -23.88
N ALA A 54 14.33 1.23 -24.23
CA ALA A 54 14.79 1.30 -25.61
C ALA A 54 14.36 0.07 -26.44
N ALA A 55 14.29 -1.12 -25.82
CA ALA A 55 13.86 -2.33 -26.51
C ALA A 55 12.36 -2.37 -26.87
N ILE A 56 11.52 -1.54 -26.22
CA ILE A 56 10.06 -1.63 -26.36
C ILE A 56 9.36 -0.32 -26.77
N GLU A 57 10.05 0.82 -26.76
CA GLU A 57 9.40 2.13 -26.93
C GLU A 57 8.72 2.35 -28.29
N ASP A 58 9.19 1.66 -29.33
CA ASP A 58 8.56 1.63 -30.65
C ASP A 58 7.34 0.69 -30.71
N GLN A 59 7.17 -0.16 -29.71
CA GLN A 59 6.09 -1.16 -29.64
C GLN A 59 4.92 -0.72 -28.76
N VAL A 60 5.04 0.44 -28.08
CA VAL A 60 4.03 1.00 -27.17
C VAL A 60 3.52 2.35 -27.65
N ASP A 61 2.28 2.64 -27.29
CA ASP A 61 1.59 3.89 -27.61
C ASP A 61 1.92 4.99 -26.59
N GLU A 62 2.21 4.61 -25.35
CA GLU A 62 2.54 5.52 -24.25
C GLU A 62 3.62 4.94 -23.32
N VAL A 63 4.47 5.82 -22.81
CA VAL A 63 5.42 5.56 -21.73
C VAL A 63 4.99 6.37 -20.52
N PHE A 64 4.53 5.69 -19.47
CA PHE A 64 4.10 6.29 -18.21
C PHE A 64 5.21 6.12 -17.15
N VAL A 65 5.92 7.20 -16.84
CA VAL A 65 6.95 7.21 -15.80
C VAL A 65 6.28 7.43 -14.44
N PHE A 66 6.29 6.38 -13.62
CA PHE A 66 5.83 6.41 -12.24
C PHE A 66 7.01 6.65 -11.29
N LEU A 67 7.28 7.94 -11.03
CA LEU A 67 8.51 8.36 -10.38
C LEU A 67 8.46 8.18 -8.86
N GLY A 68 9.42 7.42 -8.34
CA GLY A 68 9.62 7.21 -6.90
C GLY A 68 10.49 8.29 -6.25
N ASP A 69 11.16 7.94 -5.15
CA ASP A 69 12.08 8.83 -4.45
C ASP A 69 13.25 9.25 -5.36
N LEU A 70 13.48 10.57 -5.44
CA LEU A 70 14.55 11.18 -6.24
C LEU A 70 15.96 10.80 -5.77
N ARG A 71 16.09 10.22 -4.58
CA ARG A 71 17.37 9.82 -3.96
C ARG A 71 17.76 8.37 -4.23
N PHE A 72 16.94 7.58 -4.92
CA PHE A 72 17.31 6.21 -5.25
C PHE A 72 18.66 6.17 -5.98
N GLY A 73 19.51 5.22 -5.57
CA GLY A 73 20.85 5.04 -6.13
C GLY A 73 21.91 6.02 -5.62
N ASN A 74 21.69 6.74 -4.51
CA ASN A 74 22.65 7.74 -3.99
C ASN A 74 24.04 7.19 -3.62
N LYS A 75 24.23 5.86 -3.55
CA LYS A 75 25.57 5.25 -3.47
C LYS A 75 26.48 5.57 -4.66
N ILE A 76 25.91 6.00 -5.79
CA ILE A 76 26.68 6.52 -6.92
C ILE A 76 27.61 7.68 -6.50
N LEU A 77 27.25 8.43 -5.47
CA LEU A 77 28.04 9.55 -4.97
C LEU A 77 29.37 9.12 -4.32
N THR A 78 29.53 7.83 -4.03
CA THR A 78 30.79 7.24 -3.57
C THR A 78 31.56 6.51 -4.66
N ASP A 79 31.01 6.45 -5.88
CA ASP A 79 31.62 5.76 -6.99
C ASP A 79 32.71 6.64 -7.63
N GLY A 80 33.93 6.10 -7.71
CA GLY A 80 35.08 6.85 -8.22
C GLY A 80 34.99 7.18 -9.72
N GLU A 81 34.26 6.36 -10.49
CA GLU A 81 34.04 6.65 -11.91
C GLU A 81 33.06 7.80 -12.07
N PHE A 82 31.91 7.76 -11.39
CA PHE A 82 30.96 8.87 -11.36
C PHE A 82 31.60 10.18 -10.93
N ILE A 83 32.39 10.18 -9.84
CA ILE A 83 33.08 11.38 -9.36
C ILE A 83 34.02 11.96 -10.42
N ARG A 84 34.69 11.09 -11.19
CA ARG A 84 35.68 11.50 -12.20
C ARG A 84 35.05 11.92 -13.53
N THR A 85 33.99 11.24 -13.98
CA THR A 85 33.47 11.34 -15.35
C THR A 85 32.01 11.76 -15.44
N GLY A 86 31.26 11.69 -14.34
CA GLY A 86 29.81 11.82 -14.31
C GLY A 86 29.07 10.61 -14.89
N ALA A 87 29.77 9.51 -15.22
CA ALA A 87 29.14 8.29 -15.73
C ALA A 87 28.22 7.66 -14.68
N THR A 88 27.01 7.29 -15.09
CA THR A 88 25.98 6.70 -14.22
C THR A 88 25.86 5.18 -14.37
N SER A 89 26.81 4.57 -15.06
CA SER A 89 26.83 3.13 -15.33
C SER A 89 26.97 2.33 -14.04
N GLY A 90 26.15 1.29 -13.88
CA GLY A 90 26.21 0.40 -12.73
C GLY A 90 24.86 0.08 -12.09
N SER A 91 24.91 -0.68 -10.98
CA SER A 91 23.73 -1.14 -10.25
C SER A 91 23.61 -0.44 -8.90
N PHE A 92 23.32 0.86 -8.93
CA PHE A 92 23.07 1.65 -7.72
C PHE A 92 21.60 1.50 -7.29
N LEU A 93 21.36 0.70 -6.25
CA LEU A 93 20.02 0.47 -5.68
C LEU A 93 19.89 1.12 -4.32
N TYR A 94 18.64 1.33 -3.89
CA TYR A 94 18.28 1.81 -2.55
C TYR A 94 18.78 3.22 -2.24
N ILE A 95 18.46 3.68 -1.04
CA ILE A 95 18.93 4.95 -0.49
C ILE A 95 19.83 4.60 0.68
N ASP A 96 21.10 4.97 0.57
CA ASP A 96 22.00 4.98 1.71
C ASP A 96 21.68 6.17 2.60
N LYS A 97 21.33 5.90 3.86
CA LYS A 97 20.90 6.94 4.81
C LYS A 97 22.06 7.86 5.19
N ASP A 98 23.28 7.36 5.18
CA ASP A 98 24.47 8.13 5.57
C ASP A 98 24.85 9.16 4.49
N LEU A 99 24.30 9.01 3.29
CA LEU A 99 24.49 9.92 2.16
C LEU A 99 23.34 10.93 1.99
N ILE A 100 22.35 10.96 2.89
CA ILE A 100 21.25 11.94 2.83
C ILE A 100 21.73 13.30 3.35
N SER A 101 21.82 14.27 2.46
CA SER A 101 22.10 15.67 2.78
C SER A 101 21.55 16.59 1.69
N ASP A 102 21.31 17.86 1.99
CA ASP A 102 20.81 18.81 0.98
C ASP A 102 21.72 18.90 -0.25
N ALA A 103 23.05 18.79 -0.07
CA ALA A 103 24.02 18.83 -1.16
C ALA A 103 23.90 17.58 -2.05
N ASN A 104 23.88 16.39 -1.44
CA ASN A 104 23.77 15.12 -2.16
C ASN A 104 22.41 14.99 -2.84
N ASP A 105 21.33 15.35 -2.15
CA ASP A 105 19.97 15.28 -2.67
C ASP A 105 19.79 16.21 -3.89
N LYS A 106 20.47 17.37 -3.92
CA LYS A 106 20.52 18.24 -5.11
C LYS A 106 21.23 17.58 -6.30
N ILE A 107 22.32 16.85 -6.06
CA ILE A 107 23.01 16.10 -7.13
C ILE A 107 22.08 15.02 -7.68
N MET A 108 21.45 14.24 -6.81
CA MET A 108 20.53 13.16 -7.20
C MET A 108 19.29 13.68 -7.95
N LEU A 109 18.75 14.83 -7.51
CA LEU A 109 17.72 15.56 -8.23
C LEU A 109 18.19 15.94 -9.64
N GLY A 110 19.38 16.51 -9.76
CA GLY A 110 19.97 16.91 -11.06
C GLY A 110 20.10 15.74 -12.03
N LEU A 111 20.60 14.58 -11.56
CA LEU A 111 20.67 13.35 -12.37
C LEU A 111 19.29 12.90 -12.86
N THR A 112 18.31 12.91 -11.96
CA THR A 112 16.94 12.51 -12.28
C THR A 112 16.32 13.45 -13.31
N LEU A 113 16.40 14.77 -13.11
CA LEU A 113 15.83 15.75 -14.03
C LEU A 113 16.52 15.72 -15.41
N SER A 114 17.85 15.59 -15.46
CA SER A 114 18.60 15.46 -16.71
C SER A 114 18.12 14.25 -17.52
N TYR A 115 17.94 13.10 -16.88
CA TYR A 115 17.43 11.91 -17.56
C TYR A 115 15.98 12.07 -18.02
N LEU A 116 15.10 12.64 -17.19
CA LEU A 116 13.71 12.90 -17.59
C LEU A 116 13.61 13.88 -18.77
N GLN A 117 14.51 14.88 -18.84
CA GLN A 117 14.59 15.79 -19.98
C GLN A 117 15.02 15.07 -21.27
N GLN A 118 16.00 14.18 -21.19
CA GLN A 118 16.40 13.33 -22.32
C GLN A 118 15.24 12.44 -22.79
N LEU A 119 14.51 11.82 -21.85
CA LEU A 119 13.31 11.05 -22.19
C LEU A 119 12.23 11.91 -22.85
N SER A 120 11.96 13.11 -22.31
CA SER A 120 10.96 14.02 -22.87
C SER A 120 11.32 14.47 -24.28
N ALA A 121 12.59 14.75 -24.55
CA ALA A 121 13.06 15.11 -25.89
C ALA A 121 12.94 13.93 -26.87
N ARG A 122 13.21 12.71 -26.41
CA ARG A 122 13.18 11.49 -27.24
C ARG A 122 11.77 10.97 -27.53
N LEU A 123 10.91 10.95 -26.53
CA LEU A 123 9.57 10.34 -26.62
C LEU A 123 8.46 11.34 -26.93
N GLY A 124 8.70 12.64 -26.68
CA GLY A 124 7.73 13.71 -26.92
C GLY A 124 6.36 13.42 -26.30
N PRO A 125 5.27 13.47 -27.06
CA PRO A 125 3.91 13.29 -26.54
C PRO A 125 3.59 11.86 -26.09
N LYS A 126 4.43 10.87 -26.39
CA LYS A 126 4.27 9.51 -25.86
C LYS A 126 4.59 9.43 -24.37
N LEU A 127 5.35 10.39 -23.83
CA LEU A 127 5.77 10.38 -22.43
C LEU A 127 4.73 11.05 -21.53
N ARG A 128 4.46 10.41 -20.39
CA ARG A 128 3.73 11.02 -19.26
C ARG A 128 4.47 10.75 -17.96
N ILE A 129 4.63 11.77 -17.12
CA ILE A 129 5.43 11.69 -15.89
C ILE A 129 4.54 11.96 -14.68
N LEU A 130 4.49 11.01 -13.75
CA LEU A 130 3.85 11.19 -12.45
C LEU A 130 4.91 11.28 -11.35
N PHE A 131 5.07 12.45 -10.74
CA PHE A 131 5.93 12.70 -9.58
C PHE A 131 5.27 12.20 -8.28
N TRP A 132 5.01 10.90 -8.20
CA TRP A 132 4.20 10.28 -7.16
C TRP A 132 4.75 10.49 -5.75
N SER A 133 6.00 10.11 -5.52
CA SER A 133 6.62 10.26 -4.19
C SER A 133 6.77 11.72 -3.77
N SER A 134 7.03 12.64 -4.71
CA SER A 134 7.09 14.07 -4.42
C SER A 134 5.71 14.64 -4.06
N THR A 135 4.65 14.19 -4.75
CA THR A 135 3.26 14.57 -4.44
C THR A 135 2.90 14.21 -3.00
N PHE A 136 3.14 12.95 -2.62
CA PHE A 136 2.89 12.48 -1.26
C PHE A 136 3.68 13.26 -0.22
N ARG A 137 4.98 13.44 -0.45
CA ARG A 137 5.88 14.09 0.50
C ARG A 137 5.54 15.54 0.73
N GLU A 138 5.20 16.27 -0.34
CA GLU A 138 4.78 17.66 -0.21
C GLU A 138 3.48 17.77 0.59
N TYR A 139 2.47 16.96 0.25
CA TYR A 139 1.26 16.85 1.05
C TYR A 139 1.56 16.57 2.53
N TYR A 140 2.37 15.54 2.82
CA TYR A 140 2.70 15.15 4.19
C TYR A 140 3.49 16.24 4.94
N ASN A 141 4.42 16.92 4.26
CA ASN A 141 5.16 18.02 4.87
C ASN A 141 4.23 19.19 5.22
N LEU A 142 3.29 19.52 4.33
CA LEU A 142 2.27 20.55 4.57
C LEU A 142 1.39 20.20 5.78
N GLU A 143 0.90 18.96 5.85
CA GLU A 143 0.06 18.48 6.95
C GLU A 143 0.80 18.42 8.30
N THR A 144 2.10 18.12 8.29
CA THR A 144 2.91 18.02 9.51
C THR A 144 3.65 19.30 9.88
N GLY A 145 3.43 20.39 9.13
CA GLY A 145 4.09 21.68 9.37
C GLY A 145 5.59 21.69 9.08
N ARG A 146 6.12 20.68 8.38
CA ARG A 146 7.53 20.62 8.00
C ARG A 146 7.85 21.66 6.94
N TYR A 147 9.07 22.20 7.00
CA TYR A 147 9.58 23.21 6.05
C TYR A 147 8.69 24.44 5.91
N GLY A 148 8.05 24.87 7.02
CA GLY A 148 7.19 26.06 7.07
C GLY A 148 5.68 25.78 6.99
N GLY A 149 5.26 24.57 6.60
CA GLY A 149 3.85 24.18 6.56
C GLY A 149 3.00 24.99 5.57
N ARG A 150 1.67 24.87 5.69
CA ARG A 150 0.72 25.57 4.80
C ARG A 150 0.92 27.10 4.85
N GLY A 151 1.09 27.71 3.68
CA GLY A 151 1.23 29.17 3.52
C GLY A 151 2.68 29.68 3.39
N ASN A 152 3.68 28.94 3.88
CA ASN A 152 5.10 29.30 3.75
C ASN A 152 6.00 28.09 3.46
N TYR A 153 5.44 27.06 2.82
CA TYR A 153 6.17 25.84 2.53
C TYR A 153 7.27 26.08 1.51
N ARG A 154 8.50 25.65 1.86
CA ARG A 154 9.63 25.59 0.94
C ARG A 154 10.57 24.48 1.32
N HIS A 155 10.57 23.39 0.57
CA HIS A 155 11.56 22.34 0.78
C HIS A 155 12.92 22.76 0.16
N PRO A 156 14.05 22.51 0.85
CA PRO A 156 15.36 23.09 0.49
C PRO A 156 15.97 22.57 -0.80
N VAL A 157 15.49 21.43 -1.30
CA VAL A 157 16.05 20.74 -2.48
C VAL A 157 15.10 20.75 -3.68
N TRP A 158 13.80 20.59 -3.46
CA TRP A 158 12.81 20.37 -4.51
C TRP A 158 11.46 20.89 -4.03
N ASN A 159 10.61 21.37 -4.93
CA ASN A 159 9.20 21.68 -4.67
C ASN A 159 8.39 21.17 -5.86
N LEU A 160 7.20 20.60 -5.62
CA LEU A 160 6.46 19.85 -6.64
C LEU A 160 6.17 20.70 -7.89
N ALA A 161 5.75 21.95 -7.72
CA ALA A 161 5.51 22.87 -8.83
C ALA A 161 6.78 23.10 -9.69
N GLU A 162 7.95 23.17 -9.06
CA GLU A 162 9.24 23.35 -9.74
C GLU A 162 9.69 22.08 -10.48
N LEU A 163 9.31 20.91 -9.97
CA LEU A 163 9.57 19.63 -10.64
C LEU A 163 8.71 19.47 -11.89
N ILE A 164 7.45 19.91 -11.85
CA ILE A 164 6.48 19.77 -12.95
C ILE A 164 6.73 20.78 -14.07
N ALA A 165 7.02 22.04 -13.72
CA ALA A 165 7.08 23.14 -14.69
C ALA A 165 7.96 22.89 -15.93
N PRO A 166 9.16 22.29 -15.83
CA PRO A 166 10.02 22.04 -17.00
C PRO A 166 9.45 21.05 -18.02
N PHE A 167 8.45 20.25 -17.63
CA PHE A 167 7.88 19.19 -18.49
C PHE A 167 6.51 19.56 -19.06
N GLY A 168 5.92 20.69 -18.69
CA GLY A 168 4.64 21.16 -19.23
C GLY A 168 3.56 20.08 -19.23
N SER A 169 2.93 19.85 -20.38
CA SER A 169 1.86 18.85 -20.55
C SER A 169 2.32 17.38 -20.45
N THR A 170 3.63 17.12 -20.49
CA THR A 170 4.21 15.79 -20.30
C THR A 170 4.13 15.37 -18.83
N ALA A 171 4.26 16.31 -17.89
CA ALA A 171 4.07 16.01 -16.48
C ALA A 171 2.59 16.07 -16.10
N ILE A 172 2.16 15.11 -15.29
CA ILE A 172 0.83 15.12 -14.70
C ILE A 172 0.86 16.09 -13.54
N ASP A 173 0.13 17.20 -13.68
CA ASP A 173 0.06 18.21 -12.63
C ASP A 173 -0.77 17.72 -11.44
N THR A 174 -0.08 17.41 -10.34
CA THR A 174 -0.66 16.99 -9.07
C THR A 174 -0.55 18.08 -7.99
N THR A 175 -0.12 19.29 -8.32
CA THR A 175 0.08 20.37 -7.34
C THR A 175 -1.18 20.67 -6.55
N ALA A 176 -2.34 20.74 -7.21
CA ALA A 176 -3.63 20.96 -6.56
C ALA A 176 -4.01 19.88 -5.55
N LEU A 177 -3.45 18.66 -5.66
CA LEU A 177 -3.75 17.56 -4.74
C LEU A 177 -3.12 17.74 -3.36
N THR A 178 -2.08 18.57 -3.21
CA THR A 178 -1.41 18.79 -1.92
C THR A 178 -2.30 19.57 -0.92
N ALA A 179 -3.38 20.17 -1.42
CA ALA A 179 -4.41 20.81 -0.61
C ALA A 179 -5.58 19.87 -0.25
N LEU A 180 -5.62 18.64 -0.80
CA LEU A 180 -6.71 17.69 -0.61
C LEU A 180 -6.28 16.54 0.31
N PRO A 181 -7.21 15.89 1.03
CA PRO A 181 -6.89 14.75 1.90
C PRO A 181 -6.60 13.52 1.04
N ILE A 182 -5.34 13.37 0.62
CA ILE A 182 -4.88 12.28 -0.25
C ILE A 182 -4.13 11.19 0.52
N ASP A 183 -4.01 11.30 1.84
CA ASP A 183 -3.39 10.29 2.71
C ASP A 183 -3.96 8.88 2.54
N SER A 184 -5.27 8.75 2.28
CA SER A 184 -5.94 7.48 1.98
C SER A 184 -5.45 6.79 0.71
N TYR A 185 -4.67 7.46 -0.13
CA TYR A 185 -4.09 6.90 -1.36
C TYR A 185 -2.75 6.20 -1.08
N PHE A 186 -2.18 6.40 0.12
CA PHE A 186 -0.86 5.93 0.51
C PHE A 186 -0.91 5.00 1.72
N LEU A 187 -0.38 3.79 1.54
CA LEU A 187 -0.32 2.75 2.56
C LEU A 187 0.61 3.16 3.72
N ASP A 188 1.78 3.69 3.40
CA ASP A 188 2.84 3.99 4.37
C ASP A 188 3.57 5.32 4.09
N GLY A 189 4.59 5.61 4.90
CA GLY A 189 5.44 6.81 4.76
C GLY A 189 6.40 6.79 3.56
N ASN A 190 6.47 5.67 2.82
CA ASN A 190 7.25 5.58 1.59
C ASN A 190 6.40 5.91 0.35
N GLY A 191 5.09 6.13 0.54
CA GLY A 191 4.16 6.43 -0.52
C GLY A 191 3.76 5.20 -1.33
N HIS A 192 3.79 3.99 -0.76
CA HIS A 192 3.23 2.83 -1.45
C HIS A 192 1.71 2.99 -1.64
N CYS A 193 1.16 2.49 -2.75
CA CYS A 193 -0.24 2.71 -3.09
C CYS A 193 -1.19 1.84 -2.25
N THR A 194 -2.28 2.42 -1.78
CA THR A 194 -3.49 1.65 -1.43
C THR A 194 -4.26 1.28 -2.70
N SER A 195 -5.36 0.51 -2.60
CA SER A 195 -6.24 0.29 -3.76
C SER A 195 -6.84 1.61 -4.27
N LYS A 196 -7.13 2.58 -3.40
CA LYS A 196 -7.55 3.94 -3.81
C LYS A 196 -6.44 4.67 -4.59
N GLY A 197 -5.18 4.52 -4.18
CA GLY A 197 -4.02 5.00 -4.93
C GLY A 197 -3.89 4.38 -6.32
N TYR A 198 -4.08 3.06 -6.44
CA TYR A 198 -4.09 2.40 -7.75
C TYR A 198 -5.26 2.87 -8.62
N ALA A 199 -6.47 3.01 -8.07
CA ALA A 199 -7.63 3.54 -8.80
C ALA A 199 -7.34 4.91 -9.41
N PHE A 200 -6.69 5.78 -8.65
CA PHE A 200 -6.26 7.09 -9.12
C PHE A 200 -5.29 7.00 -10.29
N ILE A 201 -4.25 6.17 -10.18
CA ILE A 201 -3.28 5.98 -11.26
C ILE A 201 -3.97 5.42 -12.50
N TYR A 202 -4.98 4.56 -12.35
CA TYR A 202 -5.72 4.02 -13.48
C TYR A 202 -6.54 5.11 -14.21
N ARG A 203 -7.16 6.03 -13.47
CA ARG A 203 -7.84 7.20 -14.07
C ARG A 203 -6.85 8.11 -14.78
N LEU A 204 -5.65 8.30 -14.22
CA LEU A 204 -4.57 9.02 -14.90
C LEU A 204 -4.15 8.32 -16.20
N LEU A 205 -3.94 7.00 -16.20
CA LEU A 205 -3.64 6.23 -17.41
C LEU A 205 -4.74 6.34 -18.47
N ALA A 206 -6.01 6.42 -18.04
CA ALA A 206 -7.15 6.67 -18.92
C ALA A 206 -7.24 8.12 -19.45
N GLY A 207 -6.29 8.99 -19.08
CA GLY A 207 -6.17 10.36 -19.58
C GLY A 207 -6.90 11.41 -18.75
N GLN A 208 -7.45 11.06 -17.58
CA GLN A 208 -8.05 12.05 -16.70
C GLN A 208 -7.00 12.98 -16.09
N GLN A 209 -7.40 14.23 -15.85
CA GLN A 209 -6.62 15.20 -15.08
C GLN A 209 -6.64 14.83 -13.60
N ALA A 210 -5.59 15.19 -12.86
CA ALA A 210 -5.39 14.74 -11.48
C ALA A 210 -6.56 15.06 -10.53
N VAL A 211 -7.11 16.28 -10.58
CA VAL A 211 -8.24 16.65 -9.71
C VAL A 211 -9.51 15.86 -10.07
N ALA A 212 -9.80 15.67 -11.35
CA ALA A 212 -10.95 14.87 -11.80
C ALA A 212 -10.79 13.38 -11.44
N ALA A 213 -9.57 12.84 -11.56
CA ALA A 213 -9.22 11.50 -11.13
C ALA A 213 -9.42 11.34 -9.61
N TYR A 214 -8.98 12.30 -8.79
CA TYR A 214 -9.20 12.30 -7.35
C TYR A 214 -10.69 12.29 -7.01
N GLN A 215 -11.47 13.19 -7.62
CA GLN A 215 -12.90 13.31 -7.35
C GLN A 215 -13.67 12.04 -7.73
N SER A 216 -13.40 11.48 -8.90
CA SER A 216 -14.05 10.25 -9.35
C SER A 216 -13.71 9.06 -8.45
N VAL A 217 -12.45 8.89 -8.06
CA VAL A 217 -12.02 7.83 -7.13
C VAL A 217 -12.69 7.98 -5.76
N CYS A 218 -12.77 9.20 -5.22
CA CYS A 218 -13.47 9.45 -3.96
C CYS A 218 -14.96 9.11 -4.07
N ALA A 219 -15.62 9.46 -5.18
CA ALA A 219 -17.02 9.14 -5.42
C ALA A 219 -17.26 7.62 -5.55
N ASP A 220 -16.40 6.90 -6.28
CA ASP A 220 -16.48 5.45 -6.44
C ASP A 220 -16.32 4.74 -5.09
N PHE A 221 -15.29 5.08 -4.32
CA PHE A 221 -15.08 4.48 -2.99
C PHE A 221 -16.21 4.82 -2.01
N ALA A 222 -16.75 6.05 -2.05
CA ALA A 222 -17.92 6.40 -1.24
C ALA A 222 -19.15 5.56 -1.61
N SER A 223 -19.33 5.25 -2.89
CA SER A 223 -20.48 4.49 -3.40
C SER A 223 -20.34 2.99 -3.17
N TRP A 224 -19.13 2.43 -3.28
CA TRP A 224 -18.92 0.98 -3.36
C TRP A 224 -18.17 0.37 -2.17
N SER A 225 -17.61 1.15 -1.26
CA SER A 225 -16.89 0.61 -0.08
C SER A 225 -17.78 -0.20 0.87
N HIS A 226 -19.09 -0.03 0.83
CA HIS A 226 -20.05 -0.86 1.59
C HIS A 226 -19.93 -2.37 1.26
N LEU A 227 -19.41 -2.71 0.08
CA LEU A 227 -19.17 -4.10 -0.32
C LEU A 227 -18.00 -4.76 0.42
N LEU A 228 -17.15 -4.00 1.13
CA LEU A 228 -16.12 -4.57 2.00
C LEU A 228 -16.70 -5.27 3.23
N PHE A 229 -17.94 -4.94 3.59
CA PHE A 229 -18.59 -5.44 4.79
C PHE A 229 -19.59 -6.55 4.46
N PRO A 230 -19.84 -7.49 5.39
CA PRO A 230 -20.89 -8.49 5.28
C PRO A 230 -22.28 -7.86 5.19
N SER A 231 -23.24 -8.59 4.62
CA SER A 231 -24.59 -8.05 4.45
C SER A 231 -25.30 -8.01 5.81
N GLY A 232 -25.87 -6.88 6.19
CA GLY A 232 -26.48 -6.74 7.51
C GLY A 232 -25.50 -6.37 8.63
N ALA A 233 -24.24 -6.01 8.31
CA ALA A 233 -23.24 -5.57 9.28
C ALA A 233 -23.75 -4.43 10.18
N GLU A 234 -24.63 -3.58 9.66
CA GLU A 234 -25.26 -2.47 10.36
C GLU A 234 -26.19 -2.88 11.51
N ARG A 235 -26.58 -4.16 11.59
CA ARG A 235 -27.45 -4.68 12.66
C ARG A 235 -26.70 -4.93 13.96
N TYR A 236 -25.37 -4.97 13.91
CA TYR A 236 -24.52 -5.34 15.03
C TYR A 236 -23.69 -4.15 15.49
N LYS A 237 -23.62 -3.97 16.80
CA LYS A 237 -22.69 -3.05 17.46
C LYS A 237 -21.35 -3.75 17.63
N VAL A 238 -20.37 -3.37 16.81
CA VAL A 238 -19.05 -4.01 16.80
C VAL A 238 -18.00 -3.04 17.28
N ASN A 239 -17.17 -3.45 18.22
CA ASN A 239 -15.98 -2.72 18.60
C ASN A 239 -14.73 -3.49 18.18
N ILE A 240 -13.93 -2.91 17.30
CA ILE A 240 -12.65 -3.47 16.87
C ILE A 240 -11.53 -2.79 17.66
N THR A 241 -10.71 -3.59 18.33
CA THR A 241 -9.57 -3.13 19.12
C THR A 241 -8.37 -4.08 18.92
N GLY A 242 -7.21 -3.74 19.46
CA GLY A 242 -6.05 -4.62 19.41
C GLY A 242 -4.70 -3.91 19.42
N ALA A 243 -3.66 -4.70 19.19
CA ALA A 243 -2.27 -4.24 19.12
C ALA A 243 -1.58 -4.61 17.80
N SER A 244 -2.26 -5.35 16.92
CA SER A 244 -1.75 -5.79 15.62
C SER A 244 -1.40 -4.65 14.68
N ILE A 245 -0.58 -4.99 13.67
CA ILE A 245 -0.35 -4.13 12.51
C ILE A 245 -1.67 -3.87 11.78
N ALA A 246 -2.53 -4.89 11.60
CA ALA A 246 -3.84 -4.70 10.98
C ALA A 246 -4.72 -3.70 11.72
N PHE A 247 -4.70 -3.67 13.06
CA PHE A 247 -5.44 -2.68 13.84
C PHE A 247 -4.92 -1.26 13.58
N LYS A 248 -3.59 -1.07 13.55
CA LYS A 248 -2.99 0.24 13.25
C LYS A 248 -3.34 0.72 11.84
N THR A 249 -3.28 -0.18 10.85
CA THR A 249 -3.67 0.13 9.47
C THR A 249 -5.18 0.41 9.37
N LEU A 250 -6.03 -0.32 10.09
CA LEU A 250 -7.48 -0.06 10.15
C LEU A 250 -7.77 1.31 10.75
N LEU A 251 -7.15 1.64 11.89
CA LEU A 251 -7.32 2.93 12.55
C LEU A 251 -6.91 4.08 11.61
N LYS A 252 -5.80 3.92 10.89
CA LYS A 252 -5.41 4.85 9.83
C LYS A 252 -6.49 4.93 8.74
N ALA A 253 -6.91 3.80 8.17
CA ALA A 253 -7.90 3.76 7.09
C ALA A 253 -9.22 4.45 7.44
N VAL A 254 -9.69 4.29 8.68
CA VAL A 254 -10.91 4.98 9.17
C VAL A 254 -10.67 6.47 9.33
N ARG A 255 -9.55 6.88 9.92
CA ARG A 255 -9.22 8.31 10.12
C ARG A 255 -9.06 9.05 8.79
N THR A 256 -8.55 8.38 7.76
CA THR A 256 -8.26 8.99 6.45
C THR A 256 -9.42 8.86 5.45
N ASP A 257 -10.61 8.44 5.90
CA ASP A 257 -11.77 8.19 5.03
C ASP A 257 -11.43 7.29 3.83
N TYR A 258 -10.64 6.23 4.08
CA TYR A 258 -10.37 5.20 3.08
C TYR A 258 -11.65 4.42 2.72
N PHE A 259 -12.44 4.10 3.74
CA PHE A 259 -13.83 3.61 3.66
C PHE A 259 -14.60 4.09 4.89
N LYS A 260 -15.93 4.07 4.81
CA LYS A 260 -16.80 4.33 5.97
C LYS A 260 -17.17 3.01 6.63
N LEU A 261 -16.99 2.93 7.94
CA LEU A 261 -17.49 1.80 8.72
C LEU A 261 -19.03 1.79 8.75
N PRO A 262 -19.67 0.63 8.96
CA PRO A 262 -21.07 0.57 9.36
C PRO A 262 -21.33 1.47 10.58
N ALA A 263 -22.50 2.10 10.64
CA ALA A 263 -22.79 3.14 11.64
C ALA A 263 -22.63 2.70 13.10
N GLN A 264 -22.80 1.40 13.37
CA GLN A 264 -22.70 0.81 14.70
C GLN A 264 -21.32 0.17 14.97
N TRP A 265 -20.35 0.32 14.06
CA TRP A 265 -19.01 -0.20 14.21
C TRP A 265 -18.06 0.90 14.67
N ALA A 266 -17.20 0.59 15.63
CA ALA A 266 -16.19 1.49 16.16
C ALA A 266 -14.81 0.84 16.16
N VAL A 267 -13.76 1.65 16.04
CA VAL A 267 -12.36 1.22 16.14
C VAL A 267 -11.72 2.00 17.28
N ASN A 268 -11.47 1.34 18.39
CA ASN A 268 -10.99 1.98 19.63
C ASN A 268 -9.68 1.37 20.10
N GLU A 269 -8.77 2.19 20.60
CA GLU A 269 -7.52 1.71 21.20
C GLU A 269 -7.81 0.89 22.48
N VAL A 270 -6.99 -0.13 22.75
CA VAL A 270 -7.18 -1.05 23.91
C VAL A 270 -7.33 -0.30 25.24
N LYS A 271 -6.59 0.80 25.40
CA LYS A 271 -6.61 1.66 26.61
C LYS A 271 -7.90 2.48 26.76
N THR A 272 -8.55 2.85 25.65
CA THR A 272 -9.84 3.59 25.67
C THR A 272 -11.04 2.63 25.63
N CYS A 273 -10.81 1.36 25.33
CA CYS A 273 -11.83 0.32 25.27
C CYS A 273 -12.46 -0.02 26.65
N LYS A 274 -11.84 0.39 27.76
CA LYS A 274 -12.13 -0.14 29.10
C LYS A 274 -13.38 0.38 29.84
N THR A 275 -14.21 1.23 29.25
CA THR A 275 -15.25 1.92 30.04
C THR A 275 -16.55 2.23 29.31
N VAL A 276 -16.93 1.46 28.28
CA VAL A 276 -18.34 1.49 27.88
C VAL A 276 -19.02 0.34 28.61
N GLU A 277 -19.51 0.64 29.81
CA GLU A 277 -20.22 -0.28 30.71
C GLU A 277 -21.50 -0.87 30.10
N ASP A 278 -21.86 -0.53 28.86
CA ASP A 278 -22.93 -1.17 28.10
C ASP A 278 -22.70 -1.05 26.58
N SER A 279 -23.15 -2.04 25.79
CA SER A 279 -23.65 -1.88 24.40
C SER A 279 -22.82 -2.28 23.15
N TYR A 280 -21.86 -3.21 23.20
CA TYR A 280 -21.39 -3.88 21.97
C TYR A 280 -21.83 -5.35 21.92
N ASP A 281 -22.37 -5.78 20.78
CA ASP A 281 -22.75 -7.18 20.54
C ASP A 281 -21.49 -8.06 20.38
N VAL A 282 -20.47 -7.50 19.71
CA VAL A 282 -19.20 -8.18 19.43
C VAL A 282 -18.02 -7.25 19.72
N VAL A 283 -17.04 -7.74 20.47
CA VAL A 283 -15.73 -7.12 20.62
C VAL A 283 -14.71 -7.97 19.85
N VAL A 284 -14.02 -7.35 18.91
CA VAL A 284 -13.01 -8.00 18.07
C VAL A 284 -11.64 -7.52 18.53
N TYR A 285 -10.79 -8.46 18.93
CA TYR A 285 -9.41 -8.17 19.29
C TYR A 285 -8.45 -8.68 18.22
N LEU A 286 -7.80 -7.76 17.51
CA LEU A 286 -6.76 -8.05 16.53
C LEU A 286 -5.40 -8.14 17.24
N SER A 287 -4.94 -9.36 17.52
CA SER A 287 -3.73 -9.61 18.30
C SER A 287 -2.46 -9.30 17.52
N GLY A 288 -1.55 -8.58 18.18
CA GLY A 288 -0.19 -8.32 17.68
C GLY A 288 0.82 -9.43 18.01
N LEU A 289 0.33 -10.54 18.56
CA LEU A 289 1.16 -11.69 18.92
C LEU A 289 1.82 -12.27 17.66
N HIS A 290 3.14 -12.42 17.71
CA HIS A 290 3.94 -13.06 16.69
C HIS A 290 5.23 -13.63 17.27
N PHE A 291 5.81 -14.58 16.54
CA PHE A 291 6.99 -15.33 16.93
C PHE A 291 7.91 -15.52 15.73
N GLN A 292 9.21 -15.43 15.98
CA GLN A 292 10.26 -15.66 15.01
C GLN A 292 11.39 -16.47 15.64
N ASP A 293 12.00 -15.94 16.68
CA ASP A 293 13.21 -16.49 17.30
C ASP A 293 13.00 -17.07 18.70
N GLU A 294 11.78 -16.98 19.23
CA GLU A 294 11.43 -17.41 20.57
C GLU A 294 11.48 -18.93 20.74
N ASP A 295 11.92 -19.36 21.92
CA ASP A 295 11.81 -20.75 22.37
C ASP A 295 10.39 -21.08 22.87
N GLN A 296 10.14 -22.36 23.16
CA GLN A 296 8.83 -22.83 23.61
C GLN A 296 8.33 -22.16 24.90
N VAL A 297 9.23 -21.93 25.87
CA VAL A 297 8.88 -21.32 27.15
C VAL A 297 8.47 -19.86 26.95
N GLN A 298 9.22 -19.14 26.13
CA GLN A 298 8.91 -17.76 25.75
C GLN A 298 7.59 -17.65 24.98
N ILE A 299 7.31 -18.59 24.07
CA ILE A 299 6.04 -18.66 23.35
C ILE A 299 4.87 -18.81 24.31
N HIS A 300 4.93 -19.79 25.22
CA HIS A 300 3.86 -20.03 26.18
C HIS A 300 3.66 -18.85 27.14
N ALA A 301 4.74 -18.19 27.57
CA ALA A 301 4.67 -17.01 28.42
C ALA A 301 3.95 -15.84 27.72
N LYS A 302 4.29 -15.55 26.45
CA LYS A 302 3.62 -14.51 25.66
C LYS A 302 2.15 -14.83 25.39
N ILE A 303 1.81 -16.10 25.13
CA ILE A 303 0.41 -16.54 25.00
C ILE A 303 -0.34 -16.30 26.33
N ALA A 304 0.25 -16.63 27.47
CA ALA A 304 -0.37 -16.42 28.77
C ALA A 304 -0.57 -14.93 29.09
N GLU A 305 0.40 -14.08 28.77
CA GLU A 305 0.28 -12.62 28.91
C GLU A 305 -0.85 -12.05 28.05
N GLU A 306 -0.92 -12.44 26.79
CA GLU A 306 -1.98 -11.97 25.87
C GLU A 306 -3.36 -12.44 26.35
N LYS A 307 -3.50 -13.68 26.83
CA LYS A 307 -4.73 -14.17 27.47
C LYS A 307 -5.12 -13.33 28.69
N ALA A 308 -4.16 -12.95 29.53
CA ALA A 308 -4.43 -12.09 30.69
C ALA A 308 -4.86 -10.68 30.27
N ASN A 309 -4.34 -10.16 29.16
CA ASN A 309 -4.80 -8.89 28.58
C ASN A 309 -6.24 -8.97 28.08
N LEU A 310 -6.60 -10.07 27.39
CA LEU A 310 -7.97 -10.32 26.92
C LEU A 310 -8.98 -10.47 28.07
N GLN A 311 -8.61 -11.10 29.17
CA GLN A 311 -9.49 -11.19 30.36
C GLN A 311 -9.92 -9.82 30.87
N ARG A 312 -9.03 -8.82 30.77
CA ARG A 312 -9.33 -7.44 31.19
C ARG A 312 -10.24 -6.68 30.21
N LEU A 313 -10.47 -7.21 29.01
CA LEU A 313 -11.35 -6.64 27.98
C LEU A 313 -12.75 -7.27 27.98
N SER A 314 -12.90 -8.45 28.57
CA SER A 314 -14.16 -9.20 28.58
C SER A 314 -15.13 -8.64 29.64
N SER A 315 -15.96 -7.66 29.27
CA SER A 315 -16.94 -7.04 30.17
C SER A 315 -18.41 -7.50 29.96
N GLY A 316 -18.68 -8.51 29.12
CA GLY A 316 -20.02 -9.13 29.02
C GLY A 316 -20.53 -9.45 27.60
N GLY A 317 -19.92 -8.91 26.55
CA GLY A 317 -20.24 -9.26 25.14
C GLY A 317 -19.42 -10.43 24.59
N SER A 318 -19.73 -10.88 23.36
CA SER A 318 -18.89 -11.90 22.69
C SER A 318 -17.53 -11.30 22.33
N LEU A 319 -16.45 -11.89 22.84
CA LEU A 319 -15.08 -11.50 22.50
C LEU A 319 -14.50 -12.50 21.51
N CYS A 320 -14.17 -12.03 20.30
CA CYS A 320 -13.46 -12.83 19.32
C CYS A 320 -12.03 -12.33 19.07
N VAL A 321 -11.10 -13.26 18.83
CA VAL A 321 -9.68 -12.97 18.64
C VAL A 321 -9.25 -13.35 17.22
N ILE A 322 -8.43 -12.49 16.60
CA ILE A 322 -7.83 -12.72 15.28
C ILE A 322 -6.31 -12.51 15.35
N PHE A 323 -5.53 -13.51 14.94
CA PHE A 323 -4.06 -13.49 14.99
C PHE A 323 -3.44 -13.00 13.67
N TRP A 324 -3.74 -11.76 13.27
CA TRP A 324 -3.28 -11.21 12.00
C TRP A 324 -1.75 -11.21 11.87
N ASP A 325 -1.02 -10.73 12.87
CA ASP A 325 0.43 -10.48 12.72
C ASP A 325 1.22 -11.79 12.51
N GLN A 326 0.96 -12.83 13.31
CA GLN A 326 1.57 -14.14 13.10
C GLN A 326 1.12 -14.76 11.77
N TRP A 327 -0.17 -14.69 11.46
CA TRP A 327 -0.70 -15.23 10.21
C TRP A 327 -0.05 -14.58 8.98
N ALA A 328 -0.01 -13.24 8.94
CA ALA A 328 0.55 -12.48 7.83
C ALA A 328 2.03 -12.79 7.63
N ARG A 329 2.81 -12.97 8.71
CA ARG A 329 4.21 -13.41 8.64
C ARG A 329 4.35 -14.77 7.98
N GLU A 330 3.48 -15.73 8.30
CA GLU A 330 3.49 -17.06 7.68
C GLU A 330 3.08 -17.04 6.21
N ILE A 331 2.15 -16.17 5.82
CA ILE A 331 1.81 -15.95 4.40
C ILE A 331 3.00 -15.33 3.67
N VAL A 332 3.58 -14.25 4.20
CA VAL A 332 4.72 -13.59 3.55
C VAL A 332 5.92 -14.53 3.45
N ALA A 333 6.19 -15.37 4.45
CA ALA A 333 7.30 -16.33 4.41
C ALA A 333 7.15 -17.47 3.40
N GLN A 334 5.96 -17.66 2.82
CA GLN A 334 5.74 -18.57 1.70
C GLN A 334 6.12 -17.95 0.35
N ARG A 335 6.26 -16.63 0.27
CA ARG A 335 6.68 -15.92 -0.94
C ARG A 335 8.14 -16.24 -1.26
N PRO A 336 8.52 -16.37 -2.55
CA PRO A 336 9.90 -16.69 -2.95
C PRO A 336 10.95 -15.73 -2.37
N GLU A 337 10.62 -14.43 -2.26
CA GLU A 337 11.55 -13.38 -1.83
C GLU A 337 11.86 -13.43 -0.34
N TYR A 338 10.95 -13.98 0.47
CA TYR A 338 11.02 -13.99 1.93
C TYR A 338 11.07 -15.40 2.52
N ARG A 339 11.36 -16.39 1.67
CA ARG A 339 11.29 -17.81 2.02
C ARG A 339 11.93 -18.07 3.38
N GLN A 340 11.11 -18.52 4.33
CA GLN A 340 11.47 -18.87 5.72
C GLN A 340 11.95 -17.72 6.63
N GLN A 341 12.07 -16.47 6.16
CA GLN A 341 12.60 -15.37 6.96
C GLN A 341 11.74 -15.01 8.18
N PHE A 342 10.41 -15.20 8.08
CA PHE A 342 9.46 -14.82 9.13
C PHE A 342 8.75 -16.01 9.78
N LEU A 343 9.22 -17.23 9.53
CA LEU A 343 8.63 -18.40 10.16
C LEU A 343 9.13 -18.54 11.60
N PRO A 344 8.26 -18.93 12.54
CA PRO A 344 8.67 -19.23 13.89
C PRO A 344 9.57 -20.48 13.88
N LYS A 345 10.65 -20.42 14.66
CA LYS A 345 11.57 -21.56 14.87
C LYS A 345 10.87 -22.76 15.51
N HIS A 346 9.92 -22.52 16.40
CA HIS A 346 9.19 -23.57 17.11
C HIS A 346 7.76 -23.76 16.55
N PRO A 347 7.28 -25.01 16.38
CA PRO A 347 5.92 -25.28 15.88
C PRO A 347 4.81 -24.63 16.70
N ASP A 348 4.96 -24.50 18.02
CA ASP A 348 3.97 -23.86 18.90
C ASP A 348 3.75 -22.37 18.57
N GLY A 349 4.72 -21.72 17.92
CA GLY A 349 4.61 -20.33 17.47
C GLY A 349 3.85 -20.17 16.16
N ARG A 350 3.39 -21.26 15.54
CA ARG A 350 2.63 -21.22 14.29
C ARG A 350 1.18 -20.80 14.56
N VAL A 351 0.59 -20.08 13.61
CA VAL A 351 -0.75 -19.49 13.74
C VAL A 351 -1.81 -20.51 14.17
N ARG A 352 -1.81 -21.71 13.58
CA ARG A 352 -2.80 -22.75 13.91
C ARG A 352 -2.66 -23.22 15.36
N GLN A 353 -1.44 -23.34 15.86
CA GLN A 353 -1.14 -23.76 17.24
C GLN A 353 -1.53 -22.66 18.23
N ILE A 354 -1.27 -21.40 17.89
CA ILE A 354 -1.73 -20.25 18.68
C ILE A 354 -3.25 -20.21 18.73
N GLU A 355 -3.93 -20.32 17.59
CA GLU A 355 -5.39 -20.33 17.51
C GLU A 355 -5.99 -21.41 18.42
N GLN A 356 -5.42 -22.62 18.42
CA GLN A 356 -5.82 -23.72 19.31
C GLN A 356 -5.52 -23.42 20.78
N ALA A 357 -4.37 -22.82 21.07
CA ALA A 357 -3.97 -22.50 22.43
C ALA A 357 -4.87 -21.46 23.10
N PHE A 358 -5.63 -20.66 22.34
CA PHE A 358 -6.50 -19.61 22.88
C PHE A 358 -7.90 -20.07 23.34
N ALA A 359 -8.19 -21.37 23.38
CA ALA A 359 -9.38 -21.86 24.09
C ALA A 359 -9.45 -21.33 25.55
N PRO A 360 -10.63 -20.95 26.06
CA PRO A 360 -11.96 -21.05 25.44
C PRO A 360 -12.41 -19.79 24.66
N TYR A 361 -11.53 -18.84 24.34
CA TYR A 361 -11.93 -17.66 23.56
C TYR A 361 -12.44 -18.05 22.18
N GLU A 362 -13.39 -17.28 21.64
CA GLU A 362 -13.81 -17.44 20.25
C GLU A 362 -12.67 -16.94 19.34
N VAL A 363 -12.02 -17.85 18.62
CA VAL A 363 -10.96 -17.50 17.66
C VAL A 363 -11.53 -17.55 16.26
N LYS A 364 -11.37 -16.48 15.47
CA LYS A 364 -11.71 -16.51 14.03
C LYS A 364 -10.49 -17.01 13.25
N PRO A 365 -10.52 -18.23 12.70
CA PRO A 365 -9.31 -18.88 12.22
C PRO A 365 -8.91 -18.35 10.85
N LEU A 366 -7.77 -17.67 10.78
CA LEU A 366 -7.15 -17.28 9.51
C LEU A 366 -6.36 -18.43 8.88
N SER A 367 -5.94 -19.42 9.70
CA SER A 367 -5.18 -20.59 9.25
C SER A 367 -5.92 -21.50 8.27
N LEU A 368 -7.24 -21.35 8.14
CA LEU A 368 -8.08 -22.12 7.21
C LEU A 368 -8.13 -21.51 5.79
N ILE A 369 -7.63 -20.29 5.61
CA ILE A 369 -7.62 -19.62 4.31
C ILE A 369 -6.48 -20.19 3.46
N SER A 370 -6.78 -20.59 2.22
CA SER A 370 -5.78 -21.09 1.29
C SER A 370 -4.71 -20.04 1.01
N PHE A 371 -3.45 -20.46 0.78
CA PHE A 371 -2.39 -19.51 0.45
C PHE A 371 -2.71 -18.67 -0.80
N VAL A 372 -3.34 -19.29 -1.80
CA VAL A 372 -3.73 -18.63 -3.06
C VAL A 372 -4.65 -17.43 -2.80
N ASP A 373 -5.57 -17.57 -1.84
CA ASP A 373 -6.48 -16.49 -1.49
C ASP A 373 -5.85 -15.50 -0.50
N ALA A 374 -5.07 -16.02 0.44
CA ALA A 374 -4.40 -15.27 1.51
C ALA A 374 -3.30 -14.33 1.00
N ASP A 375 -2.56 -14.69 -0.05
CA ASP A 375 -1.43 -13.87 -0.51
C ASP A 375 -1.86 -12.46 -0.96
N GLY A 376 -3.06 -12.35 -1.52
CA GLY A 376 -3.66 -11.07 -1.90
C GLY A 376 -4.19 -10.23 -0.74
N MET A 377 -4.28 -10.78 0.48
CA MET A 377 -4.79 -10.08 1.65
C MET A 377 -3.72 -9.26 2.38
N VAL A 378 -2.44 -9.61 2.20
CA VAL A 378 -1.29 -8.94 2.83
C VAL A 378 -0.53 -8.17 1.77
N GLU A 379 -0.16 -6.92 2.04
CA GLU A 379 0.60 -6.08 1.12
C GLU A 379 1.89 -6.76 0.63
N CYS A 380 2.43 -6.29 -0.50
CA CYS A 380 3.45 -7.01 -1.28
C CYS A 380 4.84 -7.12 -0.62
N GLY A 381 5.18 -6.23 0.30
CA GLY A 381 6.42 -6.17 1.04
C GLY A 381 6.40 -6.97 2.34
N SER A 382 7.11 -6.44 3.34
CA SER A 382 7.30 -7.03 4.68
C SER A 382 6.75 -6.16 5.80
N SER A 383 5.83 -5.24 5.50
CA SER A 383 5.14 -4.44 6.52
C SER A 383 4.00 -5.23 7.18
N PHE A 384 3.53 -6.31 6.53
CA PHE A 384 2.43 -7.16 6.99
C PHE A 384 1.07 -6.44 7.09
N GLU A 385 0.94 -5.27 6.46
CA GLU A 385 -0.30 -4.50 6.47
C GLU A 385 -1.40 -5.19 5.62
N PRO A 386 -2.67 -5.14 6.05
CA PRO A 386 -3.79 -5.61 5.26
C PRO A 386 -3.95 -4.77 3.98
N THR A 387 -4.18 -5.45 2.86
CA THR A 387 -4.72 -4.83 1.65
C THR A 387 -6.22 -4.57 1.81
N THR A 388 -6.86 -3.98 0.80
CA THR A 388 -8.33 -3.85 0.79
C THR A 388 -9.03 -5.21 0.78
N LYS A 389 -8.44 -6.21 0.12
CA LYS A 389 -8.90 -7.60 0.18
C LYS A 389 -8.74 -8.18 1.59
N GLY A 390 -7.64 -7.85 2.28
CA GLY A 390 -7.41 -8.21 3.67
C GLY A 390 -8.45 -7.63 4.62
N PHE A 391 -8.79 -6.34 4.45
CA PHE A 391 -9.88 -5.72 5.23
C PHE A 391 -11.23 -6.39 4.97
N ALA A 392 -11.59 -6.67 3.71
CA ALA A 392 -12.83 -7.37 3.40
C ALA A 392 -12.90 -8.73 4.11
N ALA A 393 -11.85 -9.54 4.04
CA ALA A 393 -11.79 -10.82 4.75
C ALA A 393 -11.93 -10.66 6.26
N LEU A 394 -11.22 -9.69 6.87
CA LEU A 394 -11.33 -9.41 8.30
C LEU A 394 -12.76 -9.04 8.70
N PHE A 395 -13.44 -8.16 7.95
CA PHE A 395 -14.81 -7.75 8.26
C PHE A 395 -15.82 -8.89 8.13
N HIS A 396 -15.65 -9.76 7.15
CA HIS A 396 -16.49 -10.94 6.98
C HIS A 396 -16.24 -12.01 8.06
N LEU A 397 -14.97 -12.21 8.48
CA LEU A 397 -14.62 -13.12 9.56
C LEU A 397 -15.27 -12.74 10.90
N ILE A 398 -15.34 -11.43 11.19
CA ILE A 398 -16.00 -10.92 12.41
C ILE A 398 -17.44 -11.45 12.49
N MET A 399 -18.15 -11.49 11.37
CA MET A 399 -19.55 -11.92 11.27
C MET A 399 -19.73 -13.41 10.96
N ALA A 400 -18.65 -14.19 10.94
CA ALA A 400 -18.66 -15.61 10.56
C ALA A 400 -19.25 -15.90 9.17
N GLU A 401 -19.17 -14.95 8.23
CA GLU A 401 -19.45 -15.23 6.82
C GLU A 401 -18.28 -16.00 6.18
N ASP A 402 -18.58 -16.76 5.14
CA ASP A 402 -17.57 -17.52 4.41
C ASP A 402 -16.66 -16.60 3.56
N MET A 403 -15.42 -17.04 3.33
CA MET A 403 -14.42 -16.25 2.59
C MET A 403 -14.71 -16.15 1.09
N VAL A 404 -15.51 -17.07 0.52
CA VAL A 404 -15.89 -16.99 -0.90
C VAL A 404 -16.78 -15.76 -1.11
N THR A 405 -17.75 -15.56 -0.22
CA THR A 405 -18.62 -14.38 -0.21
C THR A 405 -17.80 -13.10 -0.01
N ALA A 406 -16.86 -13.08 0.95
CA ALA A 406 -15.99 -11.93 1.19
C ALA A 406 -15.20 -11.51 -0.06
N PHE A 407 -14.56 -12.48 -0.72
CA PHE A 407 -13.75 -12.20 -1.91
C PHE A 407 -14.61 -11.85 -3.13
N ALA A 408 -15.78 -12.47 -3.31
CA ALA A 408 -16.69 -12.11 -4.39
C ALA A 408 -17.15 -10.64 -4.29
N ARG A 409 -17.49 -10.18 -3.09
CA ARG A 409 -17.90 -8.78 -2.85
C ARG A 409 -16.73 -7.82 -3.01
N TYR A 410 -15.55 -8.18 -2.51
CA TYR A 410 -14.32 -7.42 -2.76
C TYR A 410 -14.03 -7.30 -4.26
N HIS A 411 -14.12 -8.39 -5.03
CA HIS A 411 -13.90 -8.36 -6.47
C HIS A 411 -14.92 -7.50 -7.19
N LYS A 412 -16.19 -7.51 -6.76
CA LYS A 412 -17.22 -6.59 -7.26
C LYS A 412 -16.87 -5.12 -7.00
N MET A 413 -16.46 -4.80 -5.77
CA MET A 413 -16.00 -3.45 -5.39
C MET A 413 -14.79 -3.00 -6.20
N ALA A 414 -13.80 -3.88 -6.30
CA ALA A 414 -12.60 -3.67 -7.11
C ALA A 414 -12.96 -3.48 -8.59
N GLY A 415 -13.95 -4.20 -9.12
CA GLY A 415 -14.47 -4.00 -10.47
C GLY A 415 -14.93 -2.56 -10.70
N TYR A 416 -15.82 -2.04 -9.84
CA TYR A 416 -16.32 -0.67 -9.98
C TYR A 416 -15.23 0.40 -9.74
N CYS A 417 -14.43 0.24 -8.68
CA CYS A 417 -13.44 1.24 -8.30
C CYS A 417 -12.19 1.22 -9.20
N LEU A 418 -11.74 0.03 -9.60
CA LEU A 418 -10.45 -0.19 -10.29
C LEU A 418 -10.62 -0.61 -11.75
N ASN A 419 -11.82 -0.92 -12.25
CA ASN A 419 -11.95 -1.41 -13.62
C ASN A 419 -13.20 -0.83 -14.30
N GLN A 420 -13.19 0.46 -14.63
CA GLN A 420 -14.29 1.10 -15.36
C GLN A 420 -14.42 0.65 -16.84
N ALA A 421 -13.56 -0.27 -17.30
CA ALA A 421 -13.80 -0.98 -18.56
C ALA A 421 -14.86 -2.10 -18.41
N TYR A 422 -15.33 -2.39 -17.19
CA TYR A 422 -16.50 -3.23 -16.97
C TYR A 422 -17.75 -2.42 -17.32
N ASP A 423 -18.22 -2.58 -18.55
CA ASP A 423 -19.58 -2.22 -18.96
C ASP A 423 -20.55 -2.73 -17.88
N ALA A 424 -21.29 -1.83 -17.23
CA ALA A 424 -22.23 -2.16 -16.15
C ALA A 424 -23.46 -2.97 -16.61
N ASN A 425 -23.43 -3.53 -17.83
CA ASN A 425 -24.49 -4.29 -18.48
C ASN A 425 -24.08 -5.75 -18.80
N ALA A 426 -22.96 -6.25 -18.27
CA ALA A 426 -22.53 -7.64 -18.42
C ALA A 426 -22.94 -8.53 -17.23
#